data_AF-A0A936H6E3-F1
#
_entry.id   AF-A0A936H6E3-F1
#
_cell.length_a   1.000
_cell.length_b   1.000
_cell.length_c   1.000
_cell.angle_alpha   90.00
_cell.angle_beta   90.00
_cell.angle_gamma   90.00
#
_symmetry.space_group_name_H-M   'P 1'
#
loop_
_entity.id
_entity.type
_entity.pdbx_description
1 polymer ?
#
loop_
_entity_poly.entity_id
_entity_poly.type
_entity_poly.pdbx_seq_one_letter_code
_entity_poly.pdbx_strand_id
1 'polypeptide(L)'
;MFARTYALRDDIRYSNTIDRLTALKDRRLVSEATIDDIVYSYNFLMKLRFRNQVHLAEKNLPLTNQLHYKTLPENEIYLLKKVLSSIRDYQNKVKTDFKITI
;
A
#
# COMPACT_ATOMS: atom_id res chain seq x y z
N MET A 1 3.60 -6.45 1.14
CA MET A 1 3.84 -7.63 2.00
C MET A 1 3.45 -7.38 3.44
N PHE A 2 3.77 -6.22 4.04
CA PHE A 2 3.47 -5.83 5.43
C PHE A 2 2.21 -6.48 6.04
N ALA A 3 1.01 -6.11 5.59
CA ALA A 3 -0.25 -6.61 6.15
C ALA A 3 -0.35 -8.14 6.17
N ARG A 4 0.10 -8.83 5.11
CA ARG A 4 0.07 -10.30 5.02
C ARG A 4 1.09 -10.94 5.95
N THR A 5 2.30 -10.40 6.02
CA THR A 5 3.40 -10.95 6.82
C THR A 5 3.08 -10.87 8.32
N TYR A 6 2.61 -9.71 8.79
CA TYR A 6 2.19 -9.54 10.19
C TYR A 6 0.93 -10.34 10.50
N ALA A 7 -0.07 -10.34 9.62
CA ALA A 7 -1.27 -11.14 9.83
C ALA A 7 -0.96 -12.65 9.96
N LEU A 8 -0.01 -13.16 9.17
CA LEU A 8 0.39 -14.56 9.25
C LEU A 8 1.08 -14.90 10.58
N ARG A 9 1.95 -14.02 11.07
CA ARG A 9 2.64 -14.19 12.37
C ARG A 9 1.66 -14.26 13.54
N ASP A 10 0.59 -13.50 13.48
CA ASP A 10 -0.37 -13.29 14.58
C ASP A 10 -1.72 -14.03 14.38
N ASP A 11 -1.74 -15.05 13.49
CA ASP A 11 -2.90 -15.88 13.11
C ASP A 11 -4.18 -15.08 12.77
N ILE A 12 -4.01 -13.99 12.02
CA ILE A 12 -5.11 -13.16 11.51
C ILE A 12 -5.55 -13.68 10.14
N ARG A 13 -6.73 -14.28 10.07
CA ARG A 13 -7.25 -15.02 8.89
C ARG A 13 -8.14 -14.22 7.94
N TYR A 14 -8.04 -12.89 7.93
CA TYR A 14 -8.75 -12.08 6.95
C TYR A 14 -8.14 -12.19 5.56
N SER A 15 -8.97 -12.13 4.51
CA SER A 15 -8.54 -12.14 3.10
C SER A 15 -8.24 -10.72 2.57
N ASN A 16 -9.04 -9.74 2.99
CA ASN A 16 -8.91 -8.34 2.64
C ASN A 16 -7.65 -7.70 3.27
N THR A 17 -7.04 -6.74 2.57
CA THR A 17 -5.85 -6.04 3.07
C THR A 17 -6.18 -5.06 4.19
N ILE A 18 -7.29 -4.32 4.08
CA ILE A 18 -7.75 -3.36 5.09
C ILE A 18 -8.15 -4.10 6.36
N ASP A 19 -8.93 -5.18 6.26
CA ASP A 19 -9.34 -5.95 7.44
C ASP A 19 -8.14 -6.52 8.22
N ARG A 20 -7.08 -6.97 7.52
CA ARG A 20 -5.82 -7.37 8.16
C ARG A 20 -5.18 -6.21 8.91
N LEU A 21 -5.12 -5.02 8.30
CA LEU A 21 -4.50 -3.83 8.91
C LEU A 21 -5.30 -3.33 10.12
N THR A 22 -6.64 -3.31 10.03
CA THR A 22 -7.54 -2.99 11.13
C THR A 22 -7.34 -3.96 12.29
N ALA A 23 -7.31 -5.27 12.03
CA ALA A 23 -7.06 -6.26 13.07
C ALA A 23 -5.69 -6.12 13.75
N LEU A 24 -4.65 -5.74 13.00
CA LEU A 24 -3.33 -5.43 13.56
C LEU A 24 -3.35 -4.18 14.45
N LYS A 25 -4.12 -3.15 14.06
CA LYS A 25 -4.35 -1.92 14.84
C LYS A 25 -5.10 -2.22 16.13
N ASP A 26 -6.23 -2.90 16.04
CA ASP A 26 -7.11 -3.20 17.18
C ASP A 26 -6.43 -4.05 18.25
N ARG A 27 -5.59 -5.00 17.81
CA ARG A 27 -4.75 -5.83 18.69
C ARG A 27 -3.47 -5.13 19.18
N ARG A 28 -3.25 -3.87 18.78
CA ARG A 28 -2.06 -3.05 19.11
C ARG A 28 -0.73 -3.74 18.75
N LEU A 29 -0.74 -4.59 17.72
CA LEU A 29 0.45 -5.31 17.24
C LEU A 29 1.37 -4.41 16.40
N VAL A 30 0.80 -3.34 15.86
CA VAL A 30 1.48 -2.26 15.13
C VAL A 30 0.88 -0.95 15.60
N SER A 31 1.68 0.12 15.69
CA SER A 31 1.18 1.42 16.13
C SER A 31 0.10 1.95 15.19
N GLU A 32 -0.89 2.62 15.76
CA GLU A 32 -2.02 3.19 15.02
C GLU A 32 -1.55 4.11 13.90
N ALA A 33 -0.61 5.01 14.18
CA ALA A 33 -0.02 5.91 13.19
C ALA A 33 0.59 5.16 12.00
N THR A 34 1.30 4.06 12.24
CA THR A 34 1.88 3.25 11.16
C THR A 34 0.78 2.62 10.31
N ILE A 35 -0.28 2.09 10.93
CA ILE A 35 -1.40 1.49 10.20
C ILE A 35 -2.14 2.55 9.38
N ASP A 36 -2.43 3.70 9.97
CA ASP A 36 -3.16 4.79 9.31
C ASP A 36 -2.37 5.31 8.09
N ASP A 37 -1.05 5.46 8.21
CA ASP A 37 -0.19 5.84 7.08
C ASP A 37 -0.16 4.75 5.97
N ILE A 38 -0.14 3.47 6.34
CA ILE A 38 -0.20 2.36 5.37
C ILE A 38 -1.55 2.35 4.65
N VAL A 39 -2.65 2.51 5.38
CA VAL A 39 -4.01 2.54 4.82
C VAL A 39 -4.16 3.72 3.87
N TYR A 40 -3.69 4.91 4.26
CA TYR A 40 -3.67 6.08 3.40
C TYR A 40 -2.88 5.83 2.11
N SER A 41 -1.65 5.32 2.25
CA SER A 41 -0.76 4.99 1.13
C SER A 41 -1.40 3.99 0.16
N TYR A 42 -2.01 2.94 0.70
CA TYR A 42 -2.71 1.91 -0.07
C TYR A 42 -3.89 2.50 -0.85
N ASN A 43 -4.75 3.27 -0.18
CA ASN A 43 -5.92 3.88 -0.80
C ASN A 43 -5.53 4.88 -1.90
N PHE A 44 -4.50 5.69 -1.67
CA PHE A 44 -3.97 6.61 -2.67
C PHE A 44 -3.50 5.87 -3.94
N LEU A 45 -2.69 4.82 -3.78
CA LEU A 45 -2.21 4.03 -4.92
C LEU A 45 -3.34 3.29 -5.65
N MET A 46 -4.32 2.76 -4.91
CA MET A 46 -5.50 2.13 -5.50
C MET A 46 -6.32 3.13 -6.31
N LYS A 47 -6.51 4.36 -5.81
CA LYS A 47 -7.18 5.44 -6.54
C LYS A 47 -6.46 5.78 -7.85
N LEU A 48 -5.13 5.90 -7.83
CA LEU A 48 -4.35 6.15 -9.05
C LEU A 48 -4.47 5.01 -10.06
N ARG A 49 -4.39 3.76 -9.58
CA ARG A 49 -4.56 2.57 -10.41
C ARG A 49 -5.92 2.54 -11.09
N PHE A 50 -7.00 2.78 -10.34
CA PHE A 50 -8.35 2.77 -10.90
C PHE A 50 -8.54 3.88 -11.93
N ARG A 51 -8.07 5.11 -11.66
CA ARG A 51 -8.11 6.21 -12.62
C ARG A 51 -7.38 5.87 -13.93
N ASN A 52 -6.21 5.24 -13.83
CA ASN A 52 -5.46 4.78 -15.00
C ASN A 52 -6.24 3.75 -15.82
N GLN A 53 -6.83 2.76 -15.14
CA GLN A 53 -7.58 1.70 -15.82
C GLN A 53 -8.87 2.21 -16.46
N VAL A 54 -9.58 3.15 -15.84
CA VAL A 54 -10.73 3.83 -16.44
C VAL A 54 -10.30 4.56 -17.72
N HIS A 55 -9.23 5.34 -17.67
CA HIS A 55 -8.70 6.05 -18.83
C HIS A 55 -8.30 5.12 -19.99
N LEU A 56 -7.71 3.96 -19.68
CA LEU A 56 -7.34 2.96 -20.69
C LEU A 56 -8.59 2.29 -21.28
N ALA A 57 -9.58 1.96 -20.45
CA ALA A 57 -10.85 1.39 -20.87
C ALA A 57 -11.61 2.31 -21.82
N GLU A 58 -11.71 3.60 -21.49
CA GLU A 58 -12.33 4.63 -22.34
C GLU A 58 -11.67 4.74 -23.73
N LYS A 59 -10.38 4.41 -23.82
CA LYS A 59 -9.60 4.41 -25.05
C LYS A 59 -9.52 3.05 -25.75
N ASN A 60 -10.23 2.03 -25.26
CA ASN A 60 -10.14 0.64 -25.73
C ASN A 60 -8.70 0.09 -25.74
N LEU A 61 -7.87 0.52 -24.80
CA LEU A 61 -6.50 0.05 -24.62
C LEU A 61 -6.45 -1.10 -23.59
N PRO A 62 -5.46 -2.01 -23.68
CA PRO A 62 -5.27 -3.06 -22.68
C PRO A 62 -5.11 -2.49 -21.26
N LEU A 63 -5.86 -3.03 -20.30
CA LEU A 63 -5.76 -2.60 -18.91
C LEU A 63 -4.41 -2.99 -18.33
N THR A 64 -3.72 -2.01 -17.74
CA THR A 64 -2.43 -2.21 -17.07
C THR A 64 -2.36 -1.41 -15.77
N ASN A 65 -1.46 -1.84 -14.89
CA ASN A 65 -1.11 -1.10 -13.67
C ASN A 65 0.09 -0.16 -13.90
N GLN A 66 0.67 -0.17 -15.10
CA GLN A 66 1.72 0.77 -15.48
C GLN A 66 1.11 2.16 -15.63
N LEU A 67 1.60 3.09 -14.82
CA LEU A 67 1.12 4.47 -14.76
C LEU A 67 2.20 5.40 -15.33
N HIS A 68 1.81 6.21 -16.32
CA HIS A 68 2.63 7.33 -16.77
C HIS A 68 2.48 8.51 -15.80
N TYR A 69 3.21 8.49 -14.67
CA TYR A 69 3.03 9.47 -13.60
C TYR A 69 3.25 10.95 -14.01
N LYS A 70 3.94 11.21 -15.12
CA LYS A 70 4.16 12.58 -15.65
C LYS A 70 2.87 13.26 -16.11
N THR A 71 1.77 12.53 -16.26
CA THR A 71 0.45 13.11 -16.58
C THR A 71 -0.34 13.51 -15.33
N LEU A 72 0.18 13.22 -14.13
CA LEU A 72 -0.47 13.59 -12.88
C LEU A 72 -0.20 15.08 -12.55
N PRO A 73 -1.13 15.74 -11.84
CA PRO A 73 -0.88 17.03 -11.22
C PRO A 73 0.35 17.01 -10.30
N GLU A 74 1.09 18.12 -10.21
CA GLU A 74 2.35 18.21 -9.44
C GLU A 74 2.18 17.81 -7.96
N ASN A 75 1.06 18.19 -7.33
CA ASN A 75 0.73 17.80 -5.97
C ASN A 75 0.54 16.28 -5.82
N GLU A 76 -0.05 15.60 -6.80
CA GLU A 76 -0.18 14.14 -6.81
C GLU A 76 1.17 13.47 -7.06
N ILE A 77 2.03 14.05 -7.90
CA ILE A 77 3.41 13.55 -8.10
C ILE A 77 4.20 13.66 -6.80
N TYR A 78 4.12 14.80 -6.10
CA TYR A 78 4.75 14.99 -4.80
C TYR A 78 4.26 13.95 -3.80
N LEU A 79 2.94 13.75 -3.71
CA LEU A 79 2.35 12.77 -2.81
C LEU A 79 2.74 11.34 -3.16
N LEU A 80 2.78 10.99 -4.46
CA LEU A 80 3.23 9.69 -4.94
C LEU A 80 4.68 9.42 -4.51
N LYS A 81 5.58 10.40 -4.66
CA LYS A 81 6.97 10.26 -4.18
C LYS A 81 7.03 10.02 -2.68
N LYS A 82 6.23 10.74 -1.89
CA LYS A 82 6.15 10.55 -0.44
C LYS A 82 5.68 9.14 -0.07
N VAL A 83 4.58 8.68 -0.66
CA VAL A 83 4.03 7.33 -0.45
C VAL A 83 5.05 6.25 -0.83
N LEU A 84 5.72 6.39 -1.97
CA LEU A 84 6.75 5.44 -2.41
C LEU A 84 7.96 5.41 -1.46
N SER A 85 8.33 6.54 -0.86
CA SER A 85 9.36 6.57 0.17
C SER A 85 8.94 5.79 1.41
N SER A 86 7.72 6.02 1.92
CA SER A 86 7.20 5.34 3.11
C SER A 86 7.11 3.82 2.94
N ILE A 87 6.87 3.32 1.72
CA ILE A 87 6.88 1.87 1.44
C ILE A 87 8.24 1.24 1.77
N ARG A 88 9.34 1.95 1.52
CA ARG A 88 10.69 1.45 1.84
C ARG A 88 10.85 1.28 3.35
N ASP A 89 10.32 2.21 4.14
CA ASP A 89 10.37 2.14 5.60
C ASP A 89 9.58 0.93 6.12
N TYR A 90 8.40 0.65 5.55
CA TYR A 90 7.62 -0.53 5.89
C TYR A 90 8.31 -1.83 5.49
N GLN A 91 8.98 -1.86 4.33
CA GLN A 91 9.78 -3.02 3.91
C GLN A 91 10.96 -3.27 4.85
N ASN A 92 11.65 -2.21 5.26
CA ASN A 92 12.75 -2.30 6.22
C ASN A 92 12.25 -2.79 7.58
N LYS A 93 11.11 -2.28 8.06
CA LYS A 93 10.49 -2.77 9.29
C LYS A 93 10.17 -4.26 9.23
N VAL A 94 9.60 -4.75 8.13
CA VAL A 94 9.37 -6.20 7.94
C VAL A 94 10.69 -6.96 7.97
N LYS A 95 11.74 -6.48 7.30
CA LYS A 95 13.05 -7.15 7.31
C LYS A 95 13.62 -7.25 8.73
N THR A 96 13.58 -6.16 9.48
CA THR A 96 14.07 -6.11 10.87
C THR A 96 13.27 -7.04 11.78
N ASP A 97 11.94 -6.92 11.78
CA ASP A 97 11.07 -7.67 12.70
C ASP A 97 11.09 -9.18 12.42
N PHE A 98 11.35 -9.59 11.17
CA PHE A 98 11.37 -11.00 10.75
C PHE A 98 12.79 -11.54 10.48
N LYS A 99 13.84 -10.75 10.75
CA LYS A 99 15.25 -11.13 10.52
C LYS A 99 15.52 -11.66 9.10
N ILE A 100 14.90 -11.04 8.10
CA ILE A 100 15.08 -11.44 6.70
C ILE A 100 16.43 -10.87 6.21
N THR A 101 17.44 -11.74 6.13
CA THR A 101 18.67 -11.46 5.39
C THR A 101 18.45 -11.90 3.93
N ILE A 102 18.53 -10.96 2.99
CA ILE A 102 18.54 -11.25 1.54
C ILE A 102 19.96 -11.14 1.05
#